data_AF-A0A1G5ZC53-F1
#
_entry.id   AF-A0A1G5ZC53-F1
#
_cell.length_a   1.000
_cell.length_b   1.000
_cell.length_c   1.000
_cell.angle_alpha   90.00
_cell.angle_beta   90.00
_cell.angle_gamma   90.00
#
_symmetry.space_group_name_H-M   'P 1'
#
loop_
_entity.id
_entity.type
_entity.pdbx_description
1 polymer ?
#
loop_
_entity_poly.entity_id
_entity_poly.type
_entity_poly.pdbx_seq_one_letter_code
_entity_poly.pdbx_strand_id
1 'polypeptide(L)'
;MRLRAHSRGMKAEYVELVLLEQSLASTDGIYPPFSDRVSDVAEKTGGSVLFDVRVESDIRIQRMAVIGFGVDGTVAIMMDKNGQLISAPVDADSDFLVAELTAWSSLPMAEQVCASYSGAAATLLVELLAPHTALVAPTATDP
;
A
#
# COMPACT_ATOMS: atom_id res chain seq x y z
N MET A 1 12.87 23.18 16.13
CA MET A 1 11.72 23.08 15.21
C MET A 1 12.25 22.71 13.83
N ARG A 2 12.35 21.41 13.51
CA ARG A 2 12.78 20.93 12.19
C ARG A 2 11.58 20.19 11.59
N LEU A 3 10.93 20.80 10.59
CA LEU A 3 10.10 20.08 9.63
C LEU A 3 11.02 19.05 8.97
N ARG A 4 10.93 17.77 9.36
CA ARG A 4 11.41 16.70 8.50
C ARG A 4 10.28 16.44 7.52
N ALA A 5 10.35 17.10 6.36
CA ALA A 5 9.84 16.51 5.14
C ALA A 5 10.60 15.18 5.00
N HIS A 6 10.02 14.10 5.54
CA HIS A 6 10.41 12.77 5.13
C HIS A 6 10.14 12.77 3.65
N SER A 7 11.19 12.53 2.86
CA SER A 7 11.12 12.38 1.42
C SER A 7 10.08 11.30 1.13
N ARG A 8 8.81 11.70 1.00
CA ARG A 8 7.76 10.91 0.38
C ARG A 8 8.30 10.73 -1.03
N GLY A 9 8.80 9.52 -1.33
CA GLY A 9 9.42 9.27 -2.62
C GLY A 9 8.51 9.80 -3.72
N MET A 10 9.06 10.47 -4.72
CA MET A 10 8.30 11.19 -5.75
C MET A 10 7.10 10.38 -6.28
N LYS A 11 7.24 9.05 -6.42
CA LYS A 11 6.17 8.13 -6.83
C LYS A 11 4.97 8.04 -5.87
N ALA A 12 5.19 8.09 -4.56
CA ALA A 12 4.10 8.10 -3.59
C ALA A 12 3.26 9.39 -3.70
N GLU A 13 3.88 10.53 -4.00
CA GLU A 13 3.15 11.78 -4.25
C GLU A 13 2.34 11.72 -5.55
N TYR A 14 2.89 11.12 -6.61
CA TYR A 14 2.15 10.90 -7.86
C TYR A 14 0.97 9.93 -7.68
N VAL A 15 1.14 8.87 -6.88
CA VAL A 15 0.04 7.95 -6.55
C VAL A 15 -1.10 8.69 -5.83
N GLU A 16 -0.78 9.47 -4.80
CA GLU A 16 -1.77 10.29 -4.08
C GLU A 16 -2.51 11.26 -5.01
N LEU A 17 -1.79 11.90 -5.94
CA LEU A 17 -2.39 12.79 -6.93
C LEU A 17 -3.42 12.06 -7.82
N VAL A 18 -3.05 10.89 -8.37
CA VAL A 18 -3.97 10.12 -9.21
C VAL A 18 -5.17 9.61 -8.41
N LEU A 19 -4.98 9.20 -7.15
CA LEU A 19 -6.08 8.81 -6.28
C LEU A 19 -7.06 9.96 -6.01
N LEU A 20 -6.54 11.17 -5.80
CA LEU A 20 -7.35 12.38 -5.66
C LEU A 20 -8.16 12.65 -6.94
N GLU A 21 -7.53 12.57 -8.12
CA GLU A 21 -8.22 12.74 -9.40
C GLU A 21 -9.36 11.71 -9.58
N GLN A 22 -9.11 10.44 -9.24
CA GLN A 22 -10.16 9.40 -9.27
C GLN A 22 -11.31 9.71 -8.31
N SER A 23 -11.01 10.23 -7.11
CA SER A 23 -12.04 10.62 -6.15
C SER A 23 -12.86 11.83 -6.62
N LEU A 24 -12.28 12.73 -7.41
CA LEU A 24 -12.99 13.86 -7.98
C LEU A 24 -13.81 13.48 -9.22
N ALA A 25 -13.34 12.49 -9.99
CA ALA A 25 -13.99 12.01 -11.19
C ALA A 25 -15.20 11.09 -10.92
N SER A 26 -15.34 10.56 -9.70
CA SER A 26 -16.49 9.73 -9.32
C SER A 26 -17.75 10.59 -9.12
N THR A 27 -18.53 10.78 -10.19
CA THR A 27 -19.67 11.72 -10.22
C THR A 27 -20.96 11.23 -9.54
N ASP A 28 -21.10 9.93 -9.23
CA ASP A 28 -22.35 9.38 -8.68
C ASP A 28 -22.15 8.49 -7.44
N GLY A 29 -20.98 8.56 -6.80
CA GLY A 29 -20.62 7.66 -5.69
C GLY A 29 -20.43 6.19 -6.10
N ILE A 30 -20.54 5.88 -7.40
CA ILE A 30 -20.22 4.58 -7.98
C ILE A 30 -18.74 4.61 -8.38
N TYR A 31 -17.93 3.88 -7.62
CA TYR A 31 -16.52 3.68 -7.95
C TYR A 31 -16.37 2.46 -8.87
N PRO A 32 -15.45 2.51 -9.85
CA PRO A 32 -15.01 1.31 -10.55
C PRO A 32 -14.46 0.27 -9.56
N PRO A 33 -14.42 -1.02 -9.96
CA PRO A 33 -13.77 -2.06 -9.17
C PRO A 33 -12.37 -1.65 -8.70
N PHE A 34 -11.99 -2.09 -7.50
CA PHE A 34 -10.69 -1.78 -6.92
C PHE A 34 -9.51 -2.13 -7.83
N SER A 35 -9.56 -3.31 -8.46
CA SER A 35 -8.55 -3.76 -9.41
C SER A 35 -8.34 -2.78 -10.56
N ASP A 36 -9.43 -2.20 -11.07
CA ASP A 36 -9.40 -1.31 -12.22
C ASP A 36 -8.80 0.04 -11.81
N ARG A 37 -9.16 0.52 -10.62
CA ARG A 37 -8.63 1.77 -10.04
C ARG A 37 -7.13 1.67 -9.75
N VAL A 38 -6.68 0.56 -9.17
CA VAL A 38 -5.26 0.32 -8.90
C VAL A 38 -4.48 0.15 -10.20
N SER A 39 -5.06 -0.51 -11.22
CA SER A 39 -4.44 -0.64 -12.54
C SER A 39 -4.29 0.71 -13.23
N ASP A 40 -5.32 1.56 -13.18
CA ASP A 40 -5.27 2.94 -13.70
C ASP A 40 -4.18 3.77 -12.99
N VAL A 41 -4.04 3.63 -11.67
CA VAL A 41 -2.94 4.28 -10.93
C VAL A 41 -1.59 3.76 -11.40
N ALA A 42 -1.40 2.45 -11.50
CA ALA A 42 -0.15 1.85 -11.93
C ALA A 42 0.24 2.34 -13.34
N GLU A 43 -0.71 2.32 -14.28
CA GLU A 43 -0.51 2.81 -15.64
C GLU A 43 -0.10 4.30 -15.67
N LYS A 44 -0.85 5.17 -14.98
CA LYS A 44 -0.59 6.62 -14.95
C LYS A 44 0.72 6.99 -14.25
N THR A 45 1.14 6.20 -13.27
CA THR A 45 2.37 6.47 -12.49
C THR A 45 3.61 5.75 -13.05
N GLY A 46 3.43 4.92 -14.08
CA GLY A 46 4.48 4.09 -14.69
C GLY A 46 4.96 2.96 -13.78
N GLY A 47 4.10 2.48 -12.88
CA GLY A 47 4.36 1.33 -12.01
C GLY A 47 3.68 0.05 -12.49
N SER A 48 3.86 -1.02 -11.74
CA SER A 48 3.20 -2.31 -11.98
C SER A 48 2.55 -2.84 -10.70
N VAL A 49 1.32 -3.35 -10.81
CA VAL A 49 0.65 -4.01 -9.69
C VAL A 49 1.36 -5.33 -9.38
N LEU A 50 1.88 -5.47 -8.17
CA LEU A 50 2.58 -6.68 -7.71
C LEU A 50 1.60 -7.73 -7.17
N PHE A 51 0.59 -7.29 -6.42
CA PHE A 51 -0.51 -8.11 -5.97
C PHE A 51 -1.74 -7.27 -5.61
N ASP A 52 -2.89 -7.93 -5.54
CA ASP A 52 -4.18 -7.40 -5.06
C ASP A 52 -4.83 -8.49 -4.20
N VAL A 53 -5.01 -8.21 -2.91
CA VAL A 53 -5.51 -9.18 -1.92
C VAL A 53 -6.63 -8.60 -1.07
N ARG A 54 -7.51 -9.48 -0.59
CA ARG A 54 -8.52 -9.11 0.42
C ARG A 54 -7.88 -9.10 1.80
N VAL A 55 -8.32 -8.16 2.62
CA VAL A 55 -7.94 -8.09 4.03
C VAL A 55 -9.15 -8.50 4.84
N GLU A 56 -9.06 -9.63 5.53
CA GLU A 56 -10.13 -10.13 6.40
C GLU A 56 -9.93 -9.75 7.87
N SER A 57 -8.69 -9.42 8.25
CA SER A 57 -8.29 -9.20 9.65
C SER A 57 -8.53 -7.78 10.17
N ASP A 58 -8.90 -6.81 9.31
CA ASP A 58 -9.08 -5.41 9.70
C ASP A 58 -10.55 -4.95 9.53
N ILE A 59 -11.02 -4.14 10.47
CA ILE A 59 -12.42 -3.67 10.49
C ILE A 59 -12.65 -2.50 9.53
N ARG A 60 -11.60 -1.79 9.12
CA ARG A 60 -11.63 -0.57 8.30
C ARG A 60 -11.27 -0.88 6.85
N ILE A 61 -10.19 -1.64 6.64
CA ILE A 61 -9.64 -1.97 5.33
C ILE A 61 -10.18 -3.32 4.86
N GLN A 62 -10.69 -3.36 3.63
CA GLN A 62 -11.21 -4.59 3.01
C GLN A 62 -10.32 -5.14 1.90
N ARG A 63 -9.46 -4.31 1.31
CA ARG A 63 -8.59 -4.70 0.19
C ARG A 63 -7.30 -3.91 0.21
N MET A 64 -6.23 -4.54 -0.27
CA MET A 64 -4.91 -3.96 -0.35
C MET A 64 -4.22 -4.43 -1.62
N ALA A 65 -3.55 -3.50 -2.31
CA ALA A 65 -2.68 -3.79 -3.42
C ALA A 65 -1.37 -3.04 -3.26
N VAL A 66 -0.32 -3.53 -3.90
CA VAL A 66 0.99 -2.86 -3.93
C VAL A 66 1.40 -2.62 -5.37
N ILE A 67 1.86 -1.39 -5.65
CA ILE A 67 2.45 -0.99 -6.92
C ILE A 67 3.96 -0.88 -6.72
N GLY A 68 4.71 -1.59 -7.58
CA GLY A 68 6.16 -1.50 -7.66
C GLY A 68 6.61 -0.52 -8.73
N PHE A 69 7.66 0.23 -8.43
CA PHE A 69 8.31 1.19 -9.33
C PHE A 69 9.78 0.83 -9.61
N GLY A 70 10.13 -0.45 -9.48
CA GLY A 70 11.52 -0.92 -9.62
C GLY A 70 12.40 -0.34 -8.52
N VAL A 71 13.46 0.39 -8.90
CA VAL A 71 14.41 0.99 -7.95
C VAL A 71 13.82 2.15 -7.13
N ASP A 72 12.68 2.69 -7.56
CA ASP A 72 12.01 3.82 -6.89
C ASP A 72 11.12 3.37 -5.71
N GLY A 73 11.11 2.07 -5.39
CA GLY A 73 10.38 1.50 -4.27
C GLY A 73 8.96 1.05 -4.59
N THR A 74 8.17 0.86 -3.53
CA THR A 74 6.80 0.33 -3.59
C THR A 74 5.82 1.20 -2.82
N VAL A 75 4.59 1.30 -3.33
CA VAL A 75 3.50 2.03 -2.69
C VAL A 75 2.31 1.10 -2.53
N ALA A 76 1.78 1.01 -1.32
CA ALA A 76 0.55 0.29 -1.03
C ALA A 76 -0.67 1.20 -1.22
N ILE A 77 -1.72 0.64 -1.80
CA ILE A 77 -3.04 1.24 -1.91
C ILE A 77 -4.00 0.36 -1.12
N MET A 78 -4.68 0.95 -0.14
CA MET A 78 -5.65 0.26 0.70
C MET A 78 -7.04 0.84 0.45
N MET A 79 -8.05 -0.03 0.44
CA MET A 79 -9.44 0.35 0.26
C MET A 79 -10.22 0.11 1.54
N ASP A 80 -10.93 1.14 2.01
CA ASP A 80 -11.86 1.02 3.13
C ASP A 80 -13.19 0.37 2.70
N LYS A 81 -14.04 0.05 3.67
CA LYS A 81 -15.37 -0.54 3.41
C LYS A 81 -16.36 0.38 2.68
N ASN A 82 -16.08 1.68 2.61
CA ASN A 82 -16.88 2.65 1.87
C ASN A 82 -16.39 2.83 0.42
N GLY A 83 -15.33 2.12 0.02
CA GLY A 83 -14.72 2.24 -1.30
C GLY A 83 -13.72 3.40 -1.42
N GLN A 84 -13.36 4.05 -0.31
CA GLN A 84 -12.34 5.09 -0.29
C GLN A 84 -10.95 4.48 -0.34
N LEU A 85 -10.03 5.13 -1.06
CA LEU A 85 -8.65 4.70 -1.20
C LEU A 85 -7.72 5.58 -0.38
N ILE A 86 -6.77 4.94 0.28
CA ILE A 86 -5.63 5.60 0.94
C ILE A 86 -4.35 4.97 0.40
N SER A 87 -3.27 5.74 0.34
CA SER A 87 -1.96 5.21 -0.03
C SER A 87 -0.91 5.42 1.05
N ALA A 88 0.07 4.52 1.08
CA ALA A 88 1.22 4.63 1.96
C ALA A 88 2.46 4.06 1.26
N PRO A 89 3.63 4.69 1.42
CA PRO A 89 4.89 4.06 1.01
C PRO A 89 5.09 2.78 1.84
N VAL A 90 5.62 1.73 1.20
CA VAL A 90 6.03 0.51 1.90
C VAL A 90 7.49 0.68 2.33
N ASP A 91 7.79 0.38 3.59
CA ASP A 91 9.16 0.38 4.10
C ASP A 91 9.94 -0.80 3.49
N ALA A 92 11.24 -0.59 3.23
CA ALA A 92 12.14 -1.65 2.78
C ALA A 92 12.20 -2.83 3.78
N ASP A 93 12.01 -2.57 5.07
CA ASP A 93 11.90 -3.63 6.09
C ASP A 93 10.70 -4.56 5.84
N SER A 94 9.70 -4.11 5.06
CA SER A 94 8.52 -4.89 4.66
C SER A 94 8.63 -5.53 3.27
N ASP A 95 9.77 -5.41 2.57
CA ASP A 95 9.95 -5.94 1.22
C ASP A 95 9.78 -7.46 1.16
N PHE A 96 10.15 -8.18 2.23
CA PHE A 96 9.97 -9.63 2.30
C PHE A 96 8.48 -10.03 2.29
N LEU A 97 7.61 -9.24 2.93
CA LEU A 97 6.16 -9.46 2.94
C LEU A 97 5.58 -9.17 1.54
N VAL A 98 6.07 -8.12 0.89
CA VAL A 98 5.68 -7.80 -0.50
C VAL A 98 6.09 -8.94 -1.43
N ALA A 99 7.31 -9.45 -1.30
CA ALA A 99 7.80 -10.56 -2.09
C ALA A 99 7.00 -11.85 -1.85
N GLU A 100 6.67 -12.17 -0.61
CA GLU A 100 5.84 -13.33 -0.24
C GLU A 100 4.44 -13.24 -0.87
N LEU A 101 3.77 -12.09 -0.73
CA LEU A 101 2.44 -11.86 -1.30
C LEU A 101 2.46 -11.86 -2.83
N THR A 102 3.52 -11.35 -3.45
CA THR A 102 3.73 -11.36 -4.91
C THR A 102 3.98 -12.78 -5.41
N ALA A 103 4.75 -13.58 -4.68
CA ALA A 103 4.97 -14.98 -5.01
C ALA A 103 3.64 -15.75 -4.92
N TRP A 104 2.86 -15.53 -3.86
CA TRP A 104 1.54 -16.12 -3.71
C TRP A 104 0.59 -15.72 -4.84
N SER A 105 0.53 -14.43 -5.21
CA SER A 105 -0.36 -13.94 -6.29
C SER A 105 0.00 -14.52 -7.66
N SER A 106 1.24 -14.96 -7.84
CA SER A 106 1.75 -15.58 -9.06
C SER A 106 1.49 -17.09 -9.14
N LEU A 107 1.05 -17.73 -8.05
CA LEU A 107 0.75 -19.17 -8.04
C LEU A 107 -0.50 -19.48 -8.89
N PRO A 108 -0.60 -20.71 -9.45
CA PRO A 108 -1.84 -21.20 -10.03
C PRO A 108 -2.99 -21.16 -9.02
N MET A 109 -4.21 -20.92 -9.48
CA MET A 109 -5.39 -20.77 -8.60
C MET A 109 -5.61 -21.94 -7.64
N ALA A 110 -5.30 -23.18 -8.06
CA ALA A 110 -5.40 -24.36 -7.20
C ALA A 110 -4.44 -24.31 -6.00
N GLU A 111 -3.26 -23.72 -6.17
CA GLU A 111 -2.25 -23.58 -5.12
C GLU A 111 -2.54 -22.39 -4.22
N GLN A 112 -3.07 -21.29 -4.77
CA GLN A 112 -3.50 -20.13 -3.98
C GLN A 112 -4.55 -20.48 -2.91
N VAL A 113 -5.44 -21.42 -3.21
CA VAL A 113 -6.47 -21.89 -2.26
C VAL A 113 -5.85 -22.70 -1.11
N CYS A 114 -4.72 -23.37 -1.35
CA CYS A 114 -4.05 -24.22 -0.36
C CYS A 114 -3.02 -23.44 0.47
N ALA A 115 -2.43 -22.38 -0.08
CA ALA A 115 -1.45 -21.53 0.58
C ALA A 115 -2.12 -20.29 1.20
N SER A 116 -1.99 -20.12 2.52
CA SER A 116 -2.55 -18.95 3.19
C SER A 116 -1.62 -17.74 3.05
N TYR A 117 -2.17 -16.61 2.62
CA TYR A 117 -1.48 -15.31 2.54
C TYR A 117 -1.90 -14.35 3.67
N SER A 118 -2.90 -14.73 4.47
CA SER A 118 -3.57 -13.80 5.40
C SER A 118 -2.65 -13.27 6.49
N GLY A 119 -1.68 -14.08 6.96
CA GLY A 119 -0.69 -13.66 7.94
C GLY A 119 0.25 -12.57 7.40
N ALA A 120 0.78 -12.76 6.20
CA ALA A 120 1.64 -11.77 5.54
C ALA A 120 0.87 -10.48 5.22
N ALA A 121 -0.36 -10.60 4.70
CA ALA A 121 -1.21 -9.44 4.41
C ALA A 121 -1.60 -8.66 5.68
N ALA A 122 -1.92 -9.35 6.77
CA ALA A 122 -2.23 -8.71 8.05
C ALA A 122 -1.00 -7.99 8.64
N THR A 123 0.17 -8.62 8.58
CA THR A 123 1.42 -8.04 9.08
C THR A 123 1.78 -6.78 8.29
N LEU A 124 1.75 -6.86 6.96
CA LEU A 124 2.03 -5.71 6.10
C LEU A 124 1.05 -4.56 6.37
N LEU A 125 -0.23 -4.88 6.57
CA LEU A 125 -1.23 -3.85 6.88
C LEU A 125 -0.96 -3.16 8.23
N VAL A 126 -0.52 -3.91 9.24
CA VAL A 126 -0.15 -3.33 10.54
C VAL A 126 1.02 -2.36 10.38
N GLU A 127 2.06 -2.73 9.63
CA GLU A 127 3.20 -1.85 9.36
C GLU A 127 2.79 -0.57 8.62
N LEU A 128 1.91 -0.69 7.61
CA LEU A 128 1.41 0.44 6.84
C LEU A 128 0.53 1.40 7.66
N LEU A 129 -0.22 0.87 8.65
CA LEU A 129 -1.09 1.65 9.51
C LEU A 129 -0.41 2.11 10.80
N ALA A 130 0.79 1.62 11.09
CA ALA A 130 1.56 2.06 12.23
C ALA A 130 1.93 3.55 12.05
N PRO A 131 1.66 4.41 13.05
CA PRO A 131 2.26 5.73 13.05
C PRO A 131 3.78 5.51 13.05
N HIS A 132 4.48 5.97 12.00
CA HIS A 132 5.94 5.89 11.91
C HIS A 132 6.52 6.51 13.19
N THR A 133 6.82 5.66 14.16
CA THR A 133 7.22 6.10 15.50
C THR A 133 8.67 6.48 15.35
N ALA A 134 8.91 7.77 15.10
CA ALA A 134 10.23 8.35 15.12
C ALA A 134 10.85 8.08 16.50
N LEU A 135 11.68 7.03 16.58
CA LEU A 135 12.49 6.74 17.74
C LEU A 135 13.55 7.86 17.85
N VAL A 136 13.18 8.95 18.53
CA VAL A 136 14.14 9.97 18.96
C VAL A 136 14.96 9.34 20.08
N ALA A 137 16.21 8.99 19.79
CA ALA A 137 17.18 8.56 20.79
C ALA A 137 17.36 9.67 21.85
N PRO A 138 17.37 9.34 23.15
CA PRO A 138 17.73 10.31 24.18
C PRO A 138 19.19 10.68 24.00
N THR A 139 19.44 11.92 23.59
CA THR A 139 20.77 12.51 23.63
C THR A 139 21.13 12.70 25.10
N ALA A 140 22.13 11.93 25.55
CA ALA A 140 22.78 12.10 26.83
C ALA A 140 23.13 13.58 27.01
N THR A 141 22.55 14.19 28.04
CA THR A 141 23.01 15.47 28.57
C THR A 141 23.56 15.16 29.95
N ASP A 142 24.88 15.10 30.01
CA ASP A 142 25.67 15.16 31.24
C ASP A 142 26.34 16.54 31.25
N PRO A 143 26.26 17.26 32.37
CA PRO A 143 27.48 17.87 32.89
C PRO A 143 27.79 17.45 34.33
#